data_AF-A0A1M7Y1H0-F1
#
_entry.id   AF-A0A1M7Y1H0-F1
#
_cell.length_a   1.000
_cell.length_b   1.000
_cell.length_c   1.000
_cell.angle_alpha   90.00
_cell.angle_beta   90.00
_cell.angle_gamma   90.00
#
_symmetry.space_group_name_H-M   'P 1'
#
loop_
_entity.id
_entity.type
_entity.pdbx_description
1 polymer ?
#
loop_
_entity_poly.entity_id
_entity_poly.type
_entity_poly.pdbx_seq_one_letter_code
_entity_poly.pdbx_strand_id
1 'polypeptide(L)'
;MPKLQQLKSLRFMAETALSRQGIRHYKRPEISPVATFKNYPAAPRVVLPRNWTLKEARLSPLLQNRRSRRSFSTEPLSLKSLAYMLWAGQGITASAGNHRLRTSPSAGALYPIETYISAREIDELPAGIYHFNVAEFELELLVPGSHADELALACLNQQFLAQAAAVFIWTSVYRRNACKYGDRGLRYVFTDVGHICQNVLLAAEATGSNGCPVAAFFDDELNQLIGVDGKEESAIYLAGVGARPENKED
;
A
#
# COMPACT_ATOMS: atom_id res chain seq x y z
N MET A 1 3.14 21.33 -28.98
CA MET A 1 3.71 19.97 -29.03
C MET A 1 2.62 18.94 -29.34
N PRO A 2 2.30 18.68 -30.62
CA PRO A 2 1.18 17.81 -31.02
C PRO A 2 1.25 16.38 -30.47
N LYS A 3 2.47 15.85 -30.27
CA LYS A 3 2.69 14.50 -29.71
C LYS A 3 2.24 14.36 -28.23
N LEU A 4 2.20 15.45 -27.47
CA LEU A 4 1.82 15.43 -26.06
C LEU A 4 0.32 15.13 -25.90
N GLN A 5 -0.54 15.77 -26.70
CA GLN A 5 -2.00 15.61 -26.63
C GLN A 5 -2.50 14.20 -27.00
N GLN A 6 -1.66 13.38 -27.65
CA GLN A 6 -1.97 12.00 -28.00
C GLN A 6 -1.77 11.03 -26.83
N LEU A 7 -1.05 11.44 -25.77
CA LEU A 7 -0.82 10.61 -24.58
C LEU A 7 -2.13 10.26 -23.90
N LYS A 8 -2.33 8.97 -23.60
CA LYS A 8 -3.51 8.48 -22.86
C LYS A 8 -3.67 9.21 -21.52
N SER A 9 -2.57 9.50 -20.84
CA SER A 9 -2.56 10.23 -19.56
C SER A 9 -3.16 11.63 -19.69
N LEU A 10 -2.83 12.37 -20.76
CA LEU A 10 -3.37 13.72 -20.95
C LEU A 10 -4.82 13.74 -21.41
N ARG A 11 -5.23 12.76 -22.23
CA ARG A 11 -6.65 12.55 -22.54
C ARG A 11 -7.45 12.24 -21.29
N PHE A 12 -7.00 11.29 -20.48
CA PHE A 12 -7.60 11.01 -19.16
C PHE A 12 -7.68 12.28 -18.28
N MET A 13 -6.62 13.09 -18.26
CA MET A 13 -6.62 14.34 -17.49
C MET A 13 -7.59 15.40 -18.04
N ALA A 14 -7.86 15.41 -19.34
CA ALA A 14 -8.86 16.29 -19.94
C ALA A 14 -10.29 15.76 -19.73
N GLU A 15 -10.52 14.49 -20.02
CA GLU A 15 -11.84 13.83 -20.01
C GLU A 15 -12.43 13.72 -18.61
N THR A 16 -11.60 13.54 -17.58
CA THR A 16 -12.11 13.48 -16.21
C THR A 16 -12.01 14.83 -15.47
N ALA A 17 -11.79 15.96 -16.17
CA ALA A 17 -11.76 17.29 -15.58
C ALA A 17 -13.17 17.78 -15.18
N LEU A 18 -13.24 18.63 -14.14
CA LEU A 18 -14.50 19.25 -13.72
C LEU A 18 -14.57 20.67 -14.27
N SER A 19 -15.74 21.06 -14.78
CA SER A 19 -16.04 22.43 -15.19
C SER A 19 -17.33 22.90 -14.52
N ARG A 20 -17.47 24.22 -14.30
CA ARG A 20 -18.67 24.81 -13.67
C ARG A 20 -19.95 24.47 -14.44
N GLN A 21 -19.87 24.41 -15.77
CA GLN A 21 -20.98 24.05 -16.64
C GLN A 21 -21.25 22.53 -16.64
N GLY A 22 -20.19 21.72 -16.69
CA GLY A 22 -20.28 20.26 -16.76
C GLY A 22 -20.72 19.61 -15.46
N ILE A 23 -20.28 20.12 -14.30
CA ILE A 23 -20.59 19.49 -13.00
C ILE A 23 -22.08 19.51 -12.68
N ARG A 24 -22.82 20.51 -13.18
CA ARG A 24 -24.29 20.59 -13.02
C ARG A 24 -25.03 19.49 -13.77
N HIS A 25 -24.42 18.95 -14.83
CA HIS A 25 -24.98 17.93 -15.70
C HIS A 25 -24.25 16.59 -15.54
N TYR A 26 -23.31 16.48 -14.60
CA TYR A 26 -22.55 15.26 -14.41
C TYR A 26 -23.45 14.16 -13.84
N LYS A 27 -23.72 13.15 -14.68
CA LYS A 27 -24.43 11.94 -14.26
C LYS A 27 -23.40 10.94 -13.75
N ARG A 28 -23.56 10.49 -12.50
CA ARG A 28 -22.72 9.41 -11.96
C ARG A 28 -22.96 8.13 -12.76
N PRO A 29 -21.92 7.35 -13.06
CA PRO A 29 -22.10 6.03 -13.66
C PRO A 29 -22.86 5.11 -12.73
N GLU A 30 -23.69 4.24 -13.29
CA GLU A 30 -24.49 3.25 -12.56
C GLU A 30 -23.62 2.03 -12.23
N ILE A 31 -22.76 2.18 -11.22
CA ILE A 31 -21.87 1.14 -10.72
C ILE A 31 -22.24 0.86 -9.27
N SER A 32 -22.58 -0.40 -8.96
CA SER A 32 -22.92 -0.80 -7.59
C SER A 32 -21.73 -0.65 -6.64
N PRO A 33 -21.95 -0.12 -5.42
CA PRO A 33 -20.90 -0.06 -4.42
C PRO A 33 -20.51 -1.46 -3.93
N VAL A 34 -19.30 -1.58 -3.39
CA VAL A 34 -18.81 -2.79 -2.72
C VAL A 34 -18.30 -2.44 -1.33
N ALA A 35 -18.15 -3.47 -0.48
CA ALA A 35 -17.61 -3.31 0.86
C ALA A 35 -16.23 -2.64 0.84
N THR A 36 -15.99 -1.76 1.82
CA THR A 36 -14.73 -1.02 2.00
C THR A 36 -13.69 -1.81 2.81
N PHE A 37 -14.03 -3.04 3.18
CA PHE A 37 -13.14 -4.01 3.82
C PHE A 37 -13.15 -5.29 2.99
N LYS A 38 -11.97 -5.85 2.80
CA LYS A 38 -11.76 -7.20 2.27
C LYS A 38 -11.26 -8.08 3.40
N ASN A 39 -11.58 -9.37 3.34
CA ASN A 39 -11.01 -10.39 4.21
C ASN A 39 -10.96 -11.73 3.46
N TYR A 40 -10.15 -12.65 3.99
CA TYR A 40 -10.03 -14.02 3.53
C TYR A 40 -10.40 -14.97 4.68
N PRO A 41 -11.69 -15.30 4.85
CA PRO A 41 -12.17 -15.98 6.06
C PRO A 41 -11.52 -17.33 6.34
N ALA A 42 -11.14 -18.06 5.28
CA ALA A 42 -10.50 -19.37 5.34
C ALA A 42 -8.98 -19.32 5.53
N ALA A 43 -8.35 -18.14 5.41
CA ALA A 43 -6.91 -17.99 5.58
C ALA A 43 -6.51 -18.11 7.06
N PRO A 44 -5.39 -18.78 7.39
CA PRO A 44 -4.77 -18.69 8.71
C PRO A 44 -4.47 -17.23 9.06
N ARG A 45 -4.64 -16.85 10.33
CA ARG A 45 -4.54 -15.45 10.77
C ARG A 45 -3.49 -15.26 11.84
N VAL A 46 -2.82 -14.11 11.77
CA VAL A 46 -1.88 -13.65 12.79
C VAL A 46 -2.39 -12.31 13.32
N VAL A 47 -2.74 -12.27 14.61
CA VAL A 47 -3.18 -11.04 15.28
C VAL A 47 -1.98 -10.12 15.44
N LEU A 48 -2.12 -8.87 14.99
CA LEU A 48 -1.04 -7.90 15.09
C LEU A 48 -1.01 -7.26 16.49
N PRO A 49 0.19 -7.12 17.10
CA PRO A 49 0.32 -6.42 18.37
C PRO A 49 -0.10 -4.96 18.22
N ARG A 50 -0.75 -4.40 19.25
CA ARG A 50 -1.16 -2.97 19.30
C ARG A 50 -0.37 -2.15 20.35
N ASN A 51 0.44 -2.83 21.16
CA ASN A 51 1.25 -2.22 22.22
C ASN A 51 2.64 -1.85 21.70
N TRP A 52 2.74 -0.72 21.00
CA TRP A 52 4.01 -0.19 20.53
C TRP A 52 4.46 0.95 21.42
N THR A 53 5.63 0.82 22.04
CA THR A 53 6.29 1.91 22.74
C THR A 53 7.29 2.54 21.79
N LEU A 54 6.81 3.42 20.93
CA LEU A 54 7.70 4.21 20.08
C LEU A 54 8.17 5.38 20.93
N LYS A 55 9.49 5.47 21.17
CA LYS A 55 10.10 6.71 21.66
C LYS A 55 9.51 7.86 20.85
N GLU A 56 9.05 8.93 21.50
CA GLU A 56 8.30 10.02 20.86
C GLU A 56 9.05 10.58 19.64
N ALA A 57 8.80 9.99 18.48
CA ALA A 57 9.42 10.40 17.24
C ALA A 57 8.72 11.69 16.82
N ARG A 58 9.46 12.80 16.84
CA ARG A 58 8.93 14.09 16.37
C ARG A 58 8.79 14.07 14.86
N LEU A 59 7.74 14.72 14.34
CA LEU A 59 7.44 14.73 12.90
C LEU A 59 8.58 15.35 12.06
N SER A 60 9.14 16.49 12.49
CA SER A 60 10.13 17.21 11.68
C SER A 60 11.40 16.38 11.41
N PRO A 61 12.01 15.71 12.41
CA PRO A 61 13.10 14.76 12.15
C PRO A 61 12.74 13.62 11.19
N LEU A 62 11.53 13.04 11.28
CA LEU A 62 11.12 11.96 10.38
C LEU A 62 11.03 12.45 8.93
N LEU A 63 10.41 13.61 8.71
CA LEU A 63 10.34 14.24 7.38
C LEU A 63 11.73 14.56 6.83
N GLN A 64 12.63 15.08 7.68
CA GLN A 64 13.99 15.44 7.30
C GLN A 64 14.84 14.22 6.95
N ASN A 65 14.71 13.12 7.70
CA ASN A 65 15.59 11.95 7.61
C ASN A 65 15.09 10.88 6.65
N ARG A 66 13.78 10.82 6.38
CA ARG A 66 13.21 9.83 5.47
C ARG A 66 13.88 9.94 4.10
N ARG A 67 14.46 8.85 3.63
CA ARG A 67 15.09 8.70 2.31
C ARG A 67 14.71 7.36 1.72
N SER A 68 14.71 7.28 0.39
CA SER A 68 14.54 6.00 -0.30
C SER A 68 15.86 5.24 -0.22
N ARG A 69 15.94 4.29 0.71
CA ARG A 69 17.15 3.49 0.96
C ARG A 69 16.87 2.04 0.55
N ARG A 70 17.73 1.50 -0.31
CA ARG A 70 17.62 0.16 -0.93
C ARG A 70 18.57 -0.87 -0.32
N SER A 71 19.17 -0.54 0.81
CA SER A 71 20.06 -1.45 1.54
C SER A 71 19.40 -1.82 2.86
N PHE A 72 19.40 -3.11 3.17
CA PHE A 72 18.76 -3.69 4.34
C PHE A 72 19.76 -4.57 5.08
N SER A 73 19.68 -4.58 6.40
CA SER A 73 20.41 -5.54 7.22
C SER A 73 19.82 -6.95 7.05
N THR A 74 20.59 -7.97 7.43
CA THR A 74 20.08 -9.35 7.59
C THR A 74 19.28 -9.53 8.87
N GLU A 75 19.34 -8.57 9.79
CA GLU A 75 18.54 -8.60 11.02
C GLU A 75 17.03 -8.61 10.70
N PRO A 76 16.25 -9.47 11.37
CA PRO A 76 14.82 -9.53 11.16
C PRO A 76 14.14 -8.24 11.61
N LEU A 77 13.02 -7.90 10.96
CA LEU A 77 12.17 -6.81 11.41
C LEU A 77 11.19 -7.33 12.46
N SER A 78 11.08 -6.65 13.61
CA SER A 78 10.11 -7.08 14.61
C SER A 78 8.66 -7.00 14.12
N LEU A 79 7.82 -7.96 14.53
CA LEU A 79 6.38 -7.94 14.24
C LEU A 79 5.71 -6.65 14.74
N LYS A 80 6.21 -6.06 15.84
CA LYS A 80 5.73 -4.77 16.37
C LYS A 80 6.01 -3.62 15.40
N SER A 81 7.19 -3.59 14.80
CA SER A 81 7.54 -2.58 13.79
C SER A 81 6.65 -2.72 12.56
N LEU A 82 6.45 -3.94 12.05
CA LEU A 82 5.53 -4.20 10.93
C LEU A 82 4.09 -3.79 11.25
N ALA A 83 3.57 -4.20 12.42
CA ALA A 83 2.24 -3.82 12.88
C ALA A 83 2.05 -2.31 12.97
N TYR A 84 3.05 -1.59 13.49
CA TYR A 84 3.01 -0.13 13.54
C TYR A 84 2.97 0.50 12.14
N MET A 85 3.76 -0.02 11.18
CA MET A 85 3.74 0.47 9.80
C MET A 85 2.38 0.23 9.13
N LEU A 86 1.80 -0.95 9.32
CA LEU A 86 0.45 -1.27 8.81
C LEU A 86 -0.61 -0.33 9.39
N TRP A 87 -0.54 -0.05 10.70
CA TRP A 87 -1.40 0.93 11.34
C TRP A 87 -1.16 2.36 10.82
N ALA A 88 0.09 2.79 10.69
CA ALA A 88 0.41 4.11 10.18
C ALA A 88 -0.09 4.32 8.74
N GLY A 89 -0.04 3.27 7.92
CA GLY A 89 -0.57 3.28 6.55
C GLY A 89 -2.09 3.34 6.49
N GLN A 90 -2.79 2.43 7.20
CA GLN A 90 -4.24 2.23 7.00
C GLN A 90 -5.04 1.93 8.28
N GLY A 91 -4.43 1.99 9.46
CA GLY A 91 -5.09 1.71 10.74
C GLY A 91 -6.30 2.60 11.00
N ILE A 92 -7.33 2.04 11.66
CA ILE A 92 -8.55 2.76 12.01
C ILE A 92 -8.28 3.69 13.20
N THR A 93 -8.71 4.95 13.10
CA THR A 93 -8.46 6.01 14.10
C THR A 93 -9.73 6.59 14.71
N ALA A 94 -10.85 6.54 14.00
CA ALA A 94 -12.13 7.07 14.46
C ALA A 94 -13.30 6.47 13.68
N SER A 95 -14.53 6.79 14.09
CA SER A 95 -15.74 6.49 13.34
C SER A 95 -16.54 7.76 13.07
N ALA A 96 -17.11 7.88 11.87
CA ALA A 96 -17.95 8.99 11.44
C ALA A 96 -19.15 8.45 10.64
N GLY A 97 -20.32 8.39 11.27
CA GLY A 97 -21.46 7.65 10.73
C GLY A 97 -21.10 6.19 10.48
N ASN A 98 -21.31 5.70 9.26
CA ASN A 98 -20.96 4.34 8.87
C ASN A 98 -19.50 4.16 8.42
N HIS A 99 -18.68 5.23 8.43
CA HIS A 99 -17.29 5.17 8.01
C HIS A 99 -16.36 4.93 9.19
N ARG A 100 -15.43 3.98 9.05
CA ARG A 100 -14.28 3.82 9.95
C ARG A 100 -13.10 4.56 9.35
N LEU A 101 -12.77 5.71 9.93
CA LEU A 101 -11.72 6.60 9.46
C LEU A 101 -10.35 5.97 9.67
N ARG A 102 -9.44 6.13 8.71
CA ARG A 102 -8.09 5.58 8.73
C ARG A 102 -7.04 6.67 8.97
N THR A 103 -5.82 6.26 9.33
CA THR A 103 -4.64 7.12 9.45
C THR A 103 -4.31 7.87 8.15
N SER A 104 -4.57 7.25 7.00
CA SER A 104 -4.51 7.89 5.68
C SER A 104 -5.88 8.44 5.26
N PRO A 105 -5.93 9.64 4.66
CA PRO A 105 -7.15 10.13 4.02
C PRO A 105 -7.47 9.30 2.77
N SER A 106 -8.76 9.25 2.42
CA SER A 106 -9.23 8.64 1.18
C SER A 106 -10.39 9.45 0.62
N ALA A 107 -10.41 9.65 -0.70
CA ALA A 107 -11.47 10.41 -1.35
C ALA A 107 -12.85 9.82 -1.04
N GLY A 108 -13.67 10.60 -0.33
CA GLY A 108 -15.03 10.20 0.01
C GLY A 108 -15.14 9.05 1.01
N ALA A 109 -14.07 8.73 1.75
CA ALA A 109 -14.00 7.63 2.71
C ALA A 109 -14.35 6.25 2.08
N LEU A 110 -13.92 6.04 0.84
CA LEU A 110 -14.19 4.83 0.05
C LEU A 110 -13.11 3.76 0.20
N TYR A 111 -11.89 4.15 0.59
CA TYR A 111 -10.76 3.27 0.90
C TYR A 111 -10.52 2.20 -0.18
N PRO A 112 -10.16 2.62 -1.41
CA PRO A 112 -9.99 1.70 -2.53
C PRO A 112 -8.76 0.79 -2.39
N ILE A 113 -7.82 1.13 -1.50
CA ILE A 113 -6.52 0.47 -1.39
C ILE A 113 -6.57 -0.71 -0.42
N GLU A 114 -6.15 -1.88 -0.88
CA GLU A 114 -5.79 -3.02 -0.03
C GLU A 114 -4.27 -3.10 0.13
N THR A 115 -3.81 -3.67 1.25
CA THR A 115 -2.39 -3.90 1.51
C THR A 115 -2.12 -5.40 1.61
N TYR A 116 -1.16 -5.85 0.81
CA TYR A 116 -0.57 -7.17 0.89
C TYR A 116 0.89 -7.04 1.34
N ILE A 117 1.40 -8.06 2.02
CA ILE A 117 2.76 -8.10 2.54
C ILE A 117 3.42 -9.38 2.05
N SER A 118 4.47 -9.24 1.25
CA SER A 118 5.44 -10.32 1.06
C SER A 118 6.42 -10.28 2.23
N ALA A 119 6.20 -11.12 3.24
CA ALA A 119 7.03 -11.24 4.42
C ALA A 119 8.15 -12.27 4.18
N ARG A 120 9.38 -11.88 4.50
CA ARG A 120 10.58 -12.74 4.36
C ARG A 120 11.25 -12.99 5.70
N GLU A 121 11.63 -11.91 6.38
CA GLU A 121 12.44 -11.94 7.62
C GLU A 121 11.79 -11.08 8.71
N ILE A 122 10.68 -11.57 9.25
CA ILE A 122 9.91 -10.90 10.31
C ILE A 122 9.88 -11.80 11.55
N ASP A 123 10.20 -11.23 12.72
CA ASP A 123 10.17 -12.00 13.98
C ASP A 123 8.77 -12.58 14.23
N GLU A 124 8.71 -13.86 14.61
CA GLU A 124 7.46 -14.57 14.97
C GLU A 124 6.39 -14.61 13.86
N LEU A 125 6.74 -14.24 12.63
CA LEU A 125 5.86 -14.32 11.47
C LEU A 125 6.54 -15.15 10.38
N PRO A 126 5.99 -16.33 10.03
CA PRO A 126 6.54 -17.14 8.95
C PRO A 126 6.65 -16.36 7.63
N ALA A 127 7.59 -16.75 6.77
CA ALA A 127 7.65 -16.20 5.43
C ALA A 127 6.37 -16.56 4.65
N GLY A 128 5.86 -15.60 3.87
CA GLY A 128 4.60 -15.77 3.16
C GLY A 128 4.10 -14.48 2.51
N ILE A 129 3.06 -14.64 1.70
CA ILE A 129 2.25 -13.54 1.21
C ILE A 129 1.00 -13.43 2.08
N TYR A 130 0.82 -12.25 2.67
CA TYR A 130 -0.27 -11.95 3.59
C TYR A 130 -1.14 -10.84 3.04
N HIS A 131 -2.43 -10.87 3.36
CA HIS A 131 -3.34 -9.74 3.22
C HIS A 131 -3.54 -9.06 4.58
N PHE A 132 -3.53 -7.73 4.62
CA PHE A 132 -3.79 -6.99 5.85
C PHE A 132 -5.29 -6.73 6.04
N ASN A 133 -5.90 -7.46 6.96
CA ASN A 133 -7.27 -7.23 7.36
C ASN A 133 -7.34 -6.02 8.30
N VAL A 134 -7.65 -4.86 7.73
CA VAL A 134 -7.77 -3.58 8.44
C VAL A 134 -8.86 -3.61 9.52
N ALA A 135 -9.93 -4.38 9.31
CA ALA A 135 -11.09 -4.41 10.21
C ALA A 135 -10.74 -5.01 11.57
N GLU A 136 -10.05 -6.14 11.55
CA GLU A 136 -9.69 -6.90 12.75
C GLU A 136 -8.27 -6.57 13.22
N PHE A 137 -7.47 -5.92 12.38
CA PHE A 137 -6.04 -5.64 12.61
C PHE A 137 -5.22 -6.93 12.69
N GLU A 138 -5.32 -7.72 11.63
CA GLU A 138 -4.71 -9.05 11.51
C GLU A 138 -4.06 -9.22 10.13
N LEU A 139 -3.09 -10.13 10.03
CA LEU A 139 -2.57 -10.62 8.75
C LEU A 139 -3.21 -11.97 8.41
N GLU A 140 -3.69 -12.10 7.18
CA GLU A 140 -4.30 -13.30 6.63
C GLU A 140 -3.31 -13.95 5.66
N LEU A 141 -2.81 -15.15 5.98
CA LEU A 141 -1.82 -15.85 5.16
C LEU A 141 -2.47 -16.42 3.90
N LEU A 142 -2.04 -15.94 2.73
CA LEU A 142 -2.55 -16.37 1.43
C LEU A 142 -1.66 -17.42 0.77
N VAL A 143 -0.35 -17.20 0.79
CA VAL A 143 0.63 -18.10 0.18
C VAL A 143 1.78 -18.34 1.17
N PRO A 144 1.97 -19.57 1.68
CA PRO A 144 3.05 -19.88 2.61
C PRO A 144 4.40 -20.01 1.89
N GLY A 145 5.47 -19.60 2.56
CA GLY A 145 6.84 -19.70 2.04
C GLY A 145 7.39 -18.37 1.54
N SER A 146 8.70 -18.30 1.35
CA SER A 146 9.33 -17.09 0.82
C SER A 146 9.13 -16.99 -0.69
N HIS A 147 8.60 -15.85 -1.14
CA HIS A 147 8.42 -15.51 -2.56
C HIS A 147 9.29 -14.31 -2.97
N ALA A 148 10.37 -14.06 -2.23
CA ALA A 148 11.23 -12.88 -2.40
C ALA A 148 11.87 -12.78 -3.80
N ASP A 149 12.34 -13.90 -4.35
CA ASP A 149 12.97 -13.92 -5.68
C ASP A 149 11.94 -13.74 -6.79
N GLU A 150 10.79 -14.42 -6.71
CA GLU A 150 9.66 -14.25 -7.64
C GLU A 150 9.17 -12.80 -7.67
N LEU A 151 9.05 -12.19 -6.49
CA LEU A 151 8.68 -10.78 -6.36
C LEU A 151 9.71 -9.85 -7.01
N ALA A 152 11.00 -10.10 -6.81
CA ALA A 152 12.05 -9.28 -7.41
C ALA A 152 12.05 -9.39 -8.94
N LEU A 153 11.82 -10.60 -9.49
CA LEU A 153 11.66 -10.84 -10.92
C LEU A 153 10.47 -10.05 -11.47
N ALA A 154 9.29 -10.17 -10.84
CA ALA A 154 8.09 -9.41 -11.19
C ALA A 154 8.32 -7.89 -11.13
N CYS A 155 9.26 -7.43 -10.31
CA CYS A 155 9.64 -6.02 -10.17
C CYS A 155 10.84 -5.63 -11.06
N LEU A 156 10.95 -6.15 -12.28
CA LEU A 156 12.05 -5.84 -13.23
C LEU A 156 13.43 -6.22 -12.67
N ASN A 157 13.52 -7.35 -11.98
CA ASN A 157 14.75 -7.85 -11.36
C ASN A 157 15.40 -6.87 -10.36
N GLN A 158 14.58 -6.10 -9.65
CA GLN A 158 15.05 -5.18 -8.61
C GLN A 158 15.43 -5.97 -7.35
N GLN A 159 16.64 -6.55 -7.34
CA GLN A 159 17.10 -7.52 -6.34
C GLN A 159 17.07 -7.03 -4.88
N PHE A 160 17.11 -5.72 -4.66
CA PHE A 160 16.98 -5.19 -3.31
C PHE A 160 15.62 -5.54 -2.66
N LEU A 161 14.56 -5.75 -3.46
CA LEU A 161 13.26 -6.20 -2.95
C LEU A 161 13.32 -7.63 -2.41
N ALA A 162 14.10 -8.51 -3.04
CA ALA A 162 14.35 -9.85 -2.49
C ALA A 162 15.12 -9.83 -1.16
N GLN A 163 15.82 -8.71 -0.88
CA GLN A 163 16.56 -8.48 0.36
C GLN A 163 15.73 -7.78 1.45
N ALA A 164 14.55 -7.24 1.11
CA ALA A 164 13.69 -6.58 2.08
C ALA A 164 13.15 -7.59 3.10
N ALA A 165 12.98 -7.16 4.34
CA ALA A 165 12.34 -7.98 5.38
C ALA A 165 10.84 -8.15 5.07
N ALA A 166 10.20 -7.09 4.57
CA ALA A 166 8.84 -7.10 4.04
C ALA A 166 8.74 -6.20 2.81
N VAL A 167 7.91 -6.60 1.85
CA VAL A 167 7.47 -5.71 0.77
C VAL A 167 5.97 -5.46 0.91
N PHE A 168 5.62 -4.19 1.09
CA PHE A 168 4.24 -3.71 1.03
C PHE A 168 3.82 -3.63 -0.42
N ILE A 169 2.73 -4.29 -0.77
CA ILE A 169 2.14 -4.31 -2.10
C ILE A 169 0.73 -3.75 -1.98
N TRP A 170 0.49 -2.62 -2.65
CA TRP A 170 -0.80 -1.96 -2.65
C TRP A 170 -1.53 -2.23 -3.94
N THR A 171 -2.76 -2.72 -3.80
CA THR A 171 -3.70 -2.87 -4.90
C THR A 171 -4.79 -1.81 -4.80
N SER A 172 -5.58 -1.66 -5.85
CA SER A 172 -6.82 -0.91 -5.79
C SER A 172 -7.99 -1.74 -6.25
N VAL A 173 -9.02 -1.86 -5.39
CA VAL A 173 -10.35 -2.32 -5.78
C VAL A 173 -11.06 -1.15 -6.48
N TYR A 174 -10.95 -1.08 -7.81
CA TYR A 174 -11.33 0.10 -8.59
C TYR A 174 -12.79 0.50 -8.41
N ARG A 175 -13.67 -0.49 -8.27
CA ARG A 175 -15.11 -0.31 -8.08
C ARG A 175 -15.48 0.51 -6.84
N ARG A 176 -14.65 0.48 -5.78
CA ARG A 176 -14.88 1.30 -4.56
C ARG A 176 -14.90 2.78 -4.87
N ASN A 177 -14.03 3.25 -5.77
CA ASN A 177 -14.01 4.66 -6.19
C ASN A 177 -14.93 4.92 -7.38
N ALA A 178 -14.99 3.98 -8.34
CA ALA A 178 -15.76 4.16 -9.56
C ALA A 178 -17.26 4.33 -9.30
N CYS A 179 -17.82 3.68 -8.28
CA CYS A 179 -19.24 3.82 -7.92
C CYS A 179 -19.66 5.25 -7.56
N LYS A 180 -18.73 6.08 -7.07
CA LYS A 180 -19.00 7.47 -6.69
C LYS A 180 -18.47 8.48 -7.71
N TYR A 181 -17.30 8.19 -8.30
CA TYR A 181 -16.52 9.16 -9.08
C TYR A 181 -16.33 8.77 -10.55
N GLY A 182 -16.83 7.60 -10.98
CA GLY A 182 -16.56 7.06 -12.32
C GLY A 182 -15.07 7.04 -12.63
N ASP A 183 -14.71 7.37 -13.87
CA ASP A 183 -13.33 7.41 -14.35
C ASP A 183 -12.45 8.37 -13.54
N ARG A 184 -13.02 9.45 -13.00
CA ARG A 184 -12.28 10.38 -12.14
C ARG A 184 -11.79 9.71 -10.87
N GLY A 185 -12.43 8.61 -10.45
CA GLY A 185 -12.04 7.79 -9.30
C GLY A 185 -10.58 7.32 -9.36
N LEU A 186 -10.04 7.07 -10.55
CA LEU A 186 -8.66 6.63 -10.74
C LEU A 186 -7.64 7.71 -10.32
N ARG A 187 -7.95 9.01 -10.44
CA ARG A 187 -7.08 10.09 -9.91
C ARG A 187 -6.91 9.98 -8.40
N TYR A 188 -7.98 9.60 -7.72
CA TYR A 188 -8.01 9.49 -6.27
C TYR A 188 -7.31 8.22 -5.79
N VAL A 189 -7.39 7.12 -6.56
CA VAL A 189 -6.62 5.89 -6.26
C VAL A 189 -5.13 6.19 -6.11
N PHE A 190 -4.53 6.91 -7.05
CA PHE A 190 -3.11 7.25 -6.99
C PHE A 190 -2.76 8.25 -5.87
N THR A 191 -3.70 9.11 -5.51
CA THR A 191 -3.53 10.05 -4.38
C THR A 191 -3.61 9.29 -3.04
N ASP A 192 -4.57 8.39 -2.89
CA ASP A 192 -4.79 7.60 -1.69
C ASP A 192 -3.56 6.69 -1.41
N VAL A 193 -3.06 5.98 -2.43
CA VAL A 193 -1.87 5.13 -2.25
C VAL A 193 -0.61 5.93 -1.94
N GLY A 194 -0.50 7.16 -2.47
CA GLY A 194 0.60 8.08 -2.14
C GLY A 194 0.61 8.48 -0.67
N HIS A 195 -0.56 8.78 -0.09
CA HIS A 195 -0.68 9.06 1.35
C HIS A 195 -0.30 7.84 2.20
N ILE A 196 -0.79 6.66 1.83
CA ILE A 196 -0.52 5.41 2.53
C ILE A 196 0.98 5.11 2.52
N CYS A 197 1.60 5.12 1.33
CA CYS A 197 3.02 4.84 1.19
C CYS A 197 3.87 5.84 2.00
N GLN A 198 3.55 7.13 1.96
CA GLN A 198 4.32 8.12 2.73
C GLN A 198 4.21 7.89 4.23
N ASN A 199 3.02 7.56 4.75
CA ASN A 199 2.86 7.21 6.16
C ASN A 199 3.68 5.96 6.54
N VAL A 200 3.67 4.91 5.71
CA VAL A 200 4.47 3.70 5.92
C VAL A 200 5.96 4.03 5.95
N LEU A 201 6.46 4.87 5.05
CA LEU A 201 7.88 5.26 5.02
C LEU A 201 8.28 6.10 6.24
N LEU A 202 7.40 6.96 6.75
CA LEU A 202 7.65 7.72 7.98
C LEU A 202 7.62 6.81 9.22
N ALA A 203 6.72 5.83 9.25
CA ALA A 203 6.68 4.83 10.29
C ALA A 203 7.92 3.93 10.26
N ALA A 204 8.39 3.54 9.08
CA ALA A 204 9.65 2.82 8.90
C ALA A 204 10.84 3.64 9.42
N GLU A 205 10.91 4.95 9.12
CA GLU A 205 11.96 5.81 9.69
C GLU A 205 11.85 5.89 11.22
N ALA A 206 10.64 5.97 11.77
CA ALA A 206 10.40 6.02 13.23
C ALA A 206 10.80 4.73 13.96
N THR A 207 10.74 3.58 13.29
CA THR A 207 11.18 2.28 13.84
C THR A 207 12.65 1.96 13.52
N GLY A 208 13.41 2.93 12.98
CA GLY A 208 14.81 2.71 12.62
C GLY A 208 15.02 1.81 11.41
N SER A 209 14.01 1.67 10.56
CA SER A 209 14.04 0.86 9.34
C SER A 209 14.40 1.70 8.12
N ASN A 210 14.80 1.03 7.05
CA ASN A 210 14.94 1.60 5.72
C ASN A 210 13.71 1.25 4.89
N GLY A 211 13.32 2.14 3.99
CA GLY A 211 12.22 1.90 3.05
C GLY A 211 12.51 2.51 1.69
N CYS A 212 12.00 1.87 0.63
CA CYS A 212 12.07 2.39 -0.73
C CYS A 212 10.78 2.08 -1.49
N PRO A 213 10.05 3.11 -1.96
CA PRO A 213 8.94 2.91 -2.87
C PRO A 213 9.41 2.47 -4.26
N VAL A 214 8.58 1.70 -4.94
CA VAL A 214 8.77 1.22 -6.31
C VAL A 214 7.42 1.22 -7.02
N ALA A 215 7.40 1.65 -8.29
CA ALA A 215 6.21 1.66 -9.13
C ALA A 215 6.41 0.91 -10.46
N ALA A 216 7.53 0.21 -10.59
CA ALA A 216 7.91 -0.47 -11.81
C ALA A 216 7.91 -1.99 -11.55
N PHE A 217 6.94 -2.67 -12.13
CA PHE A 217 6.70 -4.10 -12.04
C PHE A 217 5.88 -4.55 -13.26
N PHE A 218 5.87 -5.84 -13.55
CA PHE A 218 4.97 -6.47 -14.49
C PHE A 218 3.63 -6.69 -13.79
N ASP A 219 2.60 -5.92 -14.18
CA ASP A 219 1.29 -5.91 -13.51
C ASP A 219 0.70 -7.32 -13.38
N ASP A 220 0.70 -8.10 -14.46
CA ASP A 220 0.11 -9.45 -14.48
C ASP A 220 0.86 -10.42 -13.56
N GLU A 221 2.19 -10.38 -13.55
CA GLU A 221 3.01 -11.26 -12.68
C GLU A 221 2.79 -10.94 -11.21
N LEU A 222 2.78 -9.65 -10.86
CA LEU A 222 2.56 -9.22 -9.49
C LEU A 222 1.13 -9.52 -9.02
N ASN A 223 0.13 -9.32 -9.88
CA ASN A 223 -1.27 -9.65 -9.61
C ASN A 223 -1.45 -11.15 -9.36
N GLN A 224 -0.83 -11.99 -10.20
CA GLN A 224 -0.84 -13.44 -10.04
C GLN A 224 -0.20 -13.84 -8.72
N LEU A 225 0.94 -13.24 -8.36
CA LEU A 225 1.69 -13.55 -7.15
C LEU A 225 0.84 -13.33 -5.88
N ILE A 226 0.07 -12.24 -5.82
CA ILE A 226 -0.79 -11.92 -4.66
C ILE A 226 -2.24 -12.44 -4.81
N GLY A 227 -2.56 -13.15 -5.89
CA GLY A 227 -3.85 -13.78 -6.11
C GLY A 227 -5.00 -12.82 -6.43
N VAL A 228 -4.74 -11.69 -7.10
CA VAL A 228 -5.77 -10.75 -7.56
C VAL A 228 -5.99 -10.85 -9.07
N ASP A 229 -7.16 -10.41 -9.55
CA ASP A 229 -7.63 -10.70 -10.91
C ASP A 229 -7.07 -9.76 -12.00
N GLY A 230 -6.41 -8.66 -11.61
CA GLY A 230 -5.90 -7.64 -12.53
C GLY A 230 -6.99 -6.86 -13.26
N LYS A 231 -8.26 -7.01 -12.88
CA LYS A 231 -9.43 -6.43 -13.55
C LYS A 231 -10.23 -5.56 -12.59
N GLU A 232 -10.82 -6.15 -11.56
CA GLU A 232 -11.53 -5.43 -10.49
C GLU A 232 -10.55 -4.93 -9.43
N GLU A 233 -9.48 -5.69 -9.21
CA GLU A 233 -8.40 -5.37 -8.29
C GLU A 233 -7.05 -5.64 -8.93
N SER A 234 -6.19 -4.62 -8.96
CA SER A 234 -4.83 -4.73 -9.49
C SER A 234 -3.84 -4.01 -8.59
N ALA A 235 -2.62 -4.54 -8.51
CA ALA A 235 -1.47 -3.86 -7.93
C ALA A 235 -1.21 -2.52 -8.65
N ILE A 236 -0.84 -1.51 -7.88
CA ILE A 236 -0.58 -0.16 -8.39
C ILE A 236 0.70 0.46 -7.84
N TYR A 237 1.20 -0.03 -6.71
CA TYR A 237 2.38 0.52 -6.05
C TYR A 237 2.94 -0.46 -5.03
N LEU A 238 4.23 -0.35 -4.72
CA LEU A 238 4.85 -1.17 -3.68
C LEU A 238 6.00 -0.45 -2.98
N ALA A 239 6.39 -0.94 -1.80
CA ALA A 239 7.55 -0.44 -1.05
C ALA A 239 8.24 -1.58 -0.30
N GLY A 240 9.54 -1.73 -0.54
CA GLY A 240 10.39 -2.62 0.26
C GLY A 240 10.80 -1.95 1.55
N VAL A 241 10.75 -2.69 2.67
CA VAL A 241 11.15 -2.24 3.99
C VAL A 241 12.03 -3.31 4.66
N GLY A 242 13.05 -2.88 5.39
CA GLY A 242 13.91 -3.78 6.15
C GLY A 242 14.68 -3.04 7.25
N ALA A 243 15.28 -3.81 8.15
CA ALA A 243 16.16 -3.25 9.17
C ALA A 243 17.27 -2.42 8.53
N ARG A 244 17.61 -1.28 9.14
CA ARG A 244 18.69 -0.43 8.64
C ARG A 244 20.03 -1.12 8.94
N PRO A 245 20.93 -1.26 7.95
CA PRO A 245 22.30 -1.68 8.22
C PRO A 245 22.93 -0.75 9.26
N GLU A 246 23.71 -1.30 10.20
CA GLU A 246 24.56 -0.46 11.02
C GLU A 246 25.51 0.32 10.10
N ASN A 247 25.65 1.63 10.33
CA ASN A 247 26.64 2.41 9.60
C ASN A 247 28.01 1.80 9.93
N LYS A 248 28.67 1.19 8.95
CA LYS A 248 30.13 1.26 8.94
C LYS A 248 30.44 2.72 8.67
N GLU A 249 30.87 3.45 9.69
CA GLU A 249 31.48 4.75 9.48
C GLU A 249 32.62 4.56 8.46
N ASP A 250 32.50 5.25 7.32
CA ASP A 250 33.63 5.49 6.41
C ASP A 250 34.47 6.65 6.96
#